data_AF-A0AAV1C9V7-F1
#
_entry.id   AF-A0AAV1C9V7-F1
#
_cell.length_a   1.000
_cell.length_b   1.000
_cell.length_c   1.000
_cell.angle_alpha   90.00
_cell.angle_beta   90.00
_cell.angle_gamma   90.00
#
_symmetry.space_group_name_H-M   'P 1'
#
loop_
_entity.id
_entity.type
_entity.pdbx_description
1 polymer ?
#
loop_
_entity_poly.entity_id
_entity_poly.type
_entity_poly.pdbx_seq_one_letter_code
_entity_poly.pdbx_strand_id
1 'polypeptide(L)'
;MDSIPCYWYSISNGFHIIAAHTGSPCLKLKPISASSKCGCLMVNVQTYGGGLWHTWFDRDLSVAGRVIVRADDDSFQHKLVKIKRPILGVPTLAIHLDR
;
A
#
# COMPACT_ATOMS: atom_id res chain seq x y z
N MET A 1 -53.05 37.39 17.83
CA MET A 1 -51.58 37.46 17.96
C MET A 1 -51.14 36.04 18.27
N ASP A 2 -51.02 35.26 17.21
CA ASP A 2 -50.91 33.81 17.29
C ASP A 2 -49.50 33.41 17.71
N SER A 3 -49.42 32.75 18.86
CA SER A 3 -48.20 32.10 19.33
C SER A 3 -47.91 30.88 18.45
N ILE A 4 -46.95 31.02 17.53
CA ILE A 4 -46.40 29.89 16.78
C ILE A 4 -45.17 29.37 17.54
N PRO A 5 -45.20 28.15 18.11
CA PRO A 5 -43.99 27.54 18.61
C PRO A 5 -43.21 26.99 17.42
N CYS A 6 -42.09 27.64 17.08
CA CYS A 6 -41.10 27.08 16.17
C CYS A 6 -40.49 25.84 16.82
N TYR A 7 -40.86 24.67 16.33
CA TYR A 7 -40.29 23.39 16.73
C TYR A 7 -38.77 23.42 16.55
N TRP A 8 -38.05 23.41 17.66
CA TRP A 8 -36.61 23.16 17.67
C TRP A 8 -36.36 21.78 17.08
N TYR A 9 -35.57 21.73 16.01
CA TYR A 9 -35.09 20.50 15.41
C TYR A 9 -34.36 19.67 16.47
N SER A 10 -34.96 18.58 16.96
CA SER A 10 -34.28 17.67 17.87
C SER A 10 -33.31 16.82 17.05
N ILE A 11 -32.01 17.00 17.26
CA ILE A 11 -30.98 16.07 16.77
C ILE A 11 -31.15 14.78 17.58
N SER A 12 -32.13 13.97 17.21
CA SER A 12 -32.42 12.70 17.86
C SER A 12 -32.38 11.61 16.80
N ASN A 13 -31.18 11.08 16.60
CA ASN A 13 -30.90 9.65 16.45
C ASN A 13 -29.39 9.46 16.59
N GLY A 14 -28.97 8.37 17.26
CA GLY A 14 -27.57 7.99 17.40
C GLY A 14 -27.01 7.32 16.12
N PHE A 15 -25.68 7.22 16.04
CA PHE A 15 -25.01 6.51 14.93
C PHE A 15 -24.60 5.11 15.36
N HIS A 16 -24.82 4.12 14.49
CA HIS A 16 -24.15 2.82 14.57
C HIS A 16 -22.94 2.85 13.64
N ILE A 17 -21.74 2.76 14.22
CA ILE A 17 -20.47 2.88 13.47
C ILE A 17 -19.69 1.58 13.60
N ILE A 18 -19.21 1.09 12.46
CA ILE A 18 -18.26 -0.03 12.38
C ILE A 18 -16.93 0.53 11.87
N ALA A 19 -15.84 0.19 12.55
CA ALA A 19 -14.48 0.59 12.18
C ALA A 19 -13.64 -0.63 11.80
N ALA A 20 -12.78 -0.45 10.79
CA ALA A 20 -11.83 -1.45 10.31
C ALA A 20 -10.55 -0.75 9.82
N HIS A 21 -9.49 -1.53 9.53
CA HIS A 21 -8.25 -1.02 8.95
C HIS A 21 -8.02 -1.57 7.53
N THR A 22 -7.41 -0.77 6.67
CA THR A 22 -7.12 -1.13 5.26
C THR A 22 -5.66 -1.51 5.03
N GLY A 23 -4.80 -1.35 6.04
CA GLY A 23 -3.40 -1.76 5.98
C GLY A 23 -3.23 -3.26 6.16
N SER A 24 -2.29 -3.85 5.44
CA SER A 24 -1.82 -5.22 5.64
C SER A 24 -0.29 -5.24 5.60
N PRO A 25 0.38 -6.15 6.33
CA PRO A 25 1.83 -6.25 6.28
C PRO A 25 2.34 -6.55 4.86
N CYS A 26 3.36 -5.82 4.41
CA CYS A 26 3.89 -5.96 3.06
C CYS A 26 5.34 -5.47 2.91
N LEU A 27 5.95 -5.80 1.78
CA LEU A 27 7.20 -5.19 1.33
C LEU A 27 6.87 -3.90 0.55
N LYS A 28 7.40 -2.76 1.01
CA LYS A 28 7.25 -1.46 0.34
C LYS A 28 8.55 -1.04 -0.32
N LEU A 29 8.48 -0.36 -1.45
CA LEU A 29 9.66 0.23 -2.08
C LEU A 29 10.29 1.28 -1.18
N LYS A 30 11.62 1.24 -1.04
CA LYS A 30 12.37 2.36 -0.43
C LYS A 30 12.40 3.55 -1.40
N PRO A 31 12.56 4.80 -0.90
CA PRO A 31 12.72 5.97 -1.76
C PRO A 31 13.87 5.82 -2.76
N ILE A 32 15.00 5.27 -2.30
CA ILE A 32 16.12 4.84 -3.14
C ILE A 32 16.01 3.33 -3.32
N SER A 33 15.28 2.93 -4.36
CA SER A 33 14.93 1.53 -4.61
C SER A 33 15.88 0.82 -5.59
N ALA A 34 16.47 1.53 -6.56
CA ALA A 34 17.34 0.90 -7.55
C ALA A 34 18.65 0.39 -6.93
N SER A 35 19.00 -0.87 -7.22
CA SER A 35 20.27 -1.47 -6.83
C SER A 35 20.69 -2.50 -7.87
N SER A 36 21.98 -2.87 -7.87
CA SER A 36 22.52 -3.92 -8.73
C SER A 36 23.58 -4.69 -7.97
N LYS A 37 23.52 -6.03 -8.03
CA LYS A 37 24.48 -6.90 -7.36
C LYS A 37 24.63 -8.20 -8.14
N CYS A 38 25.87 -8.66 -8.32
CA CYS A 38 26.20 -9.92 -9.01
C CYS A 38 25.54 -10.06 -10.39
N GLY A 39 25.45 -8.96 -11.16
CA GLY A 39 24.81 -8.96 -12.49
C GLY A 39 23.28 -8.93 -12.47
N CYS A 40 22.64 -8.94 -11.29
CA CYS A 40 21.19 -8.87 -11.13
C CYS A 40 20.75 -7.44 -10.77
N LEU A 41 19.70 -6.96 -11.45
CA LEU A 41 18.98 -5.76 -11.03
C LEU A 41 18.12 -6.08 -9.81
N MET A 42 18.27 -5.28 -8.76
CA MET A 42 17.59 -5.47 -7.49
C MET A 42 16.75 -4.25 -7.15
N VAL A 43 15.70 -4.49 -6.37
CA VAL A 43 14.80 -3.45 -5.88
C VAL A 43 14.78 -3.47 -4.37
N ASN A 44 15.29 -2.42 -3.75
CA ASN A 44 15.35 -2.29 -2.30
C ASN A 44 13.96 -2.03 -1.72
N VAL A 45 13.61 -2.84 -0.73
CA VAL A 45 12.32 -2.78 -0.03
C VAL A 45 12.51 -2.54 1.47
N GLN A 46 11.46 -2.04 2.12
CA GLN A 46 11.31 -1.93 3.56
C GLN A 46 10.10 -2.75 4.00
N THR A 47 10.19 -3.35 5.18
CA THR A 47 9.08 -4.06 5.79
C THR A 47 8.04 -3.06 6.31
N TYR A 48 6.77 -3.38 6.10
CA TYR A 48 5.65 -2.63 6.67
C TYR A 48 4.81 -3.59 7.52
N GLY A 49 4.64 -3.28 8.80
CA GLY A 49 3.95 -4.15 9.77
C GLY A 49 4.79 -5.36 10.22
N GLY A 50 4.16 -6.29 10.94
CA GLY A 50 4.77 -7.53 11.43
C GLY A 50 4.44 -8.73 10.55
N GLY A 51 4.91 -8.73 9.29
CA GLY A 51 4.67 -9.81 8.34
C GLY A 51 5.49 -11.06 8.64
N LEU A 52 4.97 -12.23 8.23
CA LEU A 52 5.74 -13.48 8.20
C LEU A 52 6.67 -13.47 6.98
N TRP A 53 7.84 -12.86 7.09
CA TRP A 53 8.69 -12.53 5.92
C TRP A 53 9.14 -13.74 5.10
N HIS A 54 9.32 -14.89 5.74
CA HIS A 54 9.69 -16.12 5.03
C HIS A 54 8.66 -16.53 3.97
N THR A 55 7.37 -16.19 4.14
CA THR A 55 6.32 -16.57 3.16
C THR A 55 6.37 -15.77 1.85
N TRP A 56 7.19 -14.71 1.80
CA TRP A 56 7.38 -13.87 0.62
C TRP A 56 8.46 -14.41 -0.33
N PHE A 57 9.27 -15.35 0.15
CA PHE A 57 10.28 -16.01 -0.67
C PHE A 57 9.64 -16.95 -1.69
N ASP A 58 10.30 -17.11 -2.84
CA ASP A 58 9.88 -17.98 -3.95
C ASP A 58 8.43 -17.74 -4.42
N ARG A 59 8.00 -16.47 -4.35
CA ARG A 59 6.71 -16.00 -4.86
C ARG A 59 6.89 -15.17 -6.12
N ASP A 60 5.94 -15.32 -7.03
CA ASP A 60 5.73 -14.43 -8.16
C ASP A 60 5.14 -13.10 -7.65
N LEU A 61 6.00 -12.09 -7.49
CA LEU A 61 5.62 -10.79 -6.96
C LEU A 61 5.42 -9.75 -8.07
N SER A 62 4.53 -8.80 -7.80
CA SER A 62 4.34 -7.62 -8.62
C SER A 62 4.20 -6.37 -7.76
N VAL A 63 4.10 -5.20 -8.40
CA VAL A 63 4.07 -3.90 -7.74
C VAL A 63 2.72 -3.22 -7.97
N ALA A 64 2.16 -2.69 -6.89
CA ALA A 64 1.01 -1.82 -6.93
C ALA A 64 1.21 -0.65 -5.95
N GLY A 65 0.62 0.49 -6.26
CA GLY A 65 0.72 1.67 -5.40
C GLY A 65 0.20 2.93 -6.06
N ARG A 66 0.65 4.07 -5.51
CA ARG A 66 0.29 5.40 -5.98
C ARG A 66 1.55 6.14 -6.41
N VAL A 67 1.50 6.74 -7.58
CA VAL A 67 2.53 7.66 -8.08
C VAL A 67 2.00 9.08 -8.10
N ILE A 68 2.90 10.04 -7.90
CA ILE A 68 2.62 11.46 -8.08
C ILE A 68 3.30 11.86 -9.38
N VAL A 69 2.53 12.37 -10.32
CA VAL A 69 3.01 12.83 -11.62
C VAL A 69 2.76 14.32 -11.75
N ARG A 70 3.69 15.02 -12.38
CA ARG A 70 3.48 16.41 -12.80
C ARG A 70 2.71 16.41 -14.11
N ALA A 71 1.65 17.20 -14.18
CA ALA A 71 0.86 17.41 -15.39
C ALA A 71 1.41 18.59 -16.20
N ASP A 72 0.91 18.75 -17.43
CA ASP A 72 1.39 19.77 -18.38
C ASP A 72 1.11 21.19 -17.89
N ASP A 73 0.15 21.36 -16.98
CA ASP A 73 -0.22 22.61 -16.32
C ASP A 73 0.59 22.88 -15.03
N ASP A 74 1.69 22.15 -14.82
CA ASP A 74 2.56 22.19 -13.63
C ASP A 74 1.86 21.76 -12.30
N SER A 75 0.64 21.22 -12.38
CA SER A 75 -0.04 20.64 -11.23
C SER A 75 0.46 19.22 -10.90
N PHE A 76 0.29 18.79 -9.65
CA PHE A 76 0.60 17.42 -9.22
C PHE A 76 -0.67 16.56 -9.17
N GLN A 77 -0.66 15.42 -9.86
CA GLN A 77 -1.78 14.49 -9.89
C GLN A 77 -1.40 13.14 -9.29
N HIS A 78 -2.33 12.53 -8.56
CA HIS A 78 -2.19 11.17 -8.04
C HIS A 78 -2.72 10.15 -9.04
N LYS A 79 -1.91 9.16 -9.40
CA LYS A 79 -2.35 8.02 -10.23
C LYS A 79 -2.07 6.70 -9.52
N LEU A 80 -3.04 5.79 -9.59
CA LEU A 80 -2.87 4.43 -9.12
C LEU A 80 -2.23 3.57 -10.20
N VAL A 81 -1.29 2.73 -9.80
CA VAL A 81 -0.57 1.81 -10.68
C VAL A 81 -0.69 0.41 -10.12
N LYS A 82 -0.96 -0.55 -10.99
CA LYS A 82 -0.89 -1.98 -10.71
C LYS A 82 -0.35 -2.69 -11.93
N ILE A 83 0.80 -3.33 -11.76
CA ILE A 83 1.37 -4.21 -12.79
C ILE A 83 0.68 -5.57 -12.63
N LYS A 84 0.05 -6.07 -13.70
CA LYS A 84 -0.76 -7.31 -13.64
C LYS A 84 0.04 -8.59 -13.84
N ARG A 85 1.30 -8.48 -14.24
CA ARG A 85 2.23 -9.60 -14.45
C ARG A 85 3.26 -9.65 -13.32
N PRO A 86 3.80 -10.83 -12.97
CA PRO A 86 4.90 -10.92 -12.03
C PRO A 86 6.17 -10.34 -12.66
N ILE A 87 6.88 -9.51 -11.88
CA ILE A 87 8.10 -8.82 -12.30
C ILE A 87 9.20 -8.86 -11.24
N LEU A 88 8.91 -9.39 -10.06
CA LEU A 88 9.81 -9.46 -8.93
C LEU A 88 9.72 -10.85 -8.31
N GLY A 89 10.82 -11.27 -7.68
CA GLY A 89 10.89 -12.48 -6.88
C GLY A 89 11.99 -12.34 -5.84
N VAL A 90 11.81 -13.01 -4.70
CA VAL A 90 12.83 -13.10 -3.64
C VAL A 90 13.24 -14.57 -3.54
N PRO A 91 14.35 -14.98 -4.17
CA PRO A 91 14.74 -16.39 -4.20
C PRO A 91 15.26 -16.85 -2.84
N THR A 92 14.93 -18.08 -2.45
CA THR A 92 15.62 -18.76 -1.35
C THR A 92 17.05 -19.14 -1.71
N LEU A 93 17.91 -19.22 -0.70
CA LEU A 93 19.21 -19.84 -0.86
C LEU A 93 19.03 -21.35 -1.02
N ALA A 94 19.77 -21.94 -1.96
CA ALA A 94 19.73 -23.39 -2.16
C ALA A 94 20.12 -24.12 -0.87
N ILE A 95 19.33 -25.12 -0.46
CA ILE A 95 19.52 -25.87 0.80
C ILE A 95 20.91 -26.48 0.95
N HIS A 96 21.57 -26.83 -0.15
CA HIS A 96 22.94 -27.37 -0.13
C HIS A 96 23.98 -26.36 0.41
N LEU A 97 23.66 -25.06 0.38
CA LEU A 97 24.49 -23.94 0.81
C LEU A 97 24.02 -23.34 2.16
N ASP A 98 22.94 -23.85 2.73
CA ASP A 98 22.30 -23.36 3.96
C ASP A 98 22.21 -24.50 4.98
N ARG A 99 23.24 -24.65 5.82
CA ARG A 99 23.41 -25.74 6.81
C ARG A 99 23.44 -25.21 8.23
#